data_AF-A0A151J2D6-F1
#
_entry.id   AF-A0A151J2D6-F1
#
_cell.length_a   1.000
_cell.length_b   1.000
_cell.length_c   1.000
_cell.angle_alpha   90.00
_cell.angle_beta   90.00
_cell.angle_gamma   90.00
#
_symmetry.space_group_name_H-M   'P 1'
#
loop_
_entity.id
_entity.type
_entity.pdbx_description
1 polymer ?
#
loop_
_entity_poly.entity_id
_entity_poly.type
_entity_poly.pdbx_seq_one_letter_code
_entity_poly.pdbx_strand_id
1 'polypeptide(L)'
;MSLRKLFYSKQLHPEVKLICYLLLIRPIITYGCPIWYNISASLMEKIRSLERKCLRACPNLNRSAESDYMKYVSNKALYDTANIPHINNFIIGITRDHFLYASKIYQNSLVFSALYPNPMYFKKTFSSGFIPPEAFPYLDHKGYIQDLNYVPIIYHFPRHSNDKKIKYPENSNSKDTSILWRYNMDTPDFVKLKKKKDRSKYWWNLDPDY
;
A
#
# COMPACT_ATOMS: atom_id res chain seq x y z
N MET A 1 -13.01 21.89 12.16
CA MET A 1 -11.65 22.27 12.64
C MET A 1 -10.71 22.26 11.43
N SER A 2 -10.14 23.41 11.03
CA SER A 2 -9.38 23.48 9.77
C SER A 2 -7.97 22.92 9.94
N LEU A 3 -7.72 21.70 9.43
CA LEU A 3 -6.41 21.02 9.40
C LEU A 3 -5.30 21.91 8.79
N ARG A 4 -5.68 22.91 7.99
CA ARG A 4 -4.77 23.90 7.43
C ARG A 4 -3.97 24.65 8.51
N LYS A 5 -4.59 24.99 9.66
CA LYS A 5 -3.88 25.68 10.74
C LYS A 5 -2.79 24.80 11.38
N LEU A 6 -3.00 23.49 11.44
CA LEU A 6 -2.06 22.54 12.03
C LEU A 6 -0.82 22.35 11.14
N PHE A 7 -1.01 21.98 9.87
CA PHE A 7 0.11 21.65 8.98
C PHE A 7 0.90 22.87 8.52
N TYR A 8 0.25 24.04 8.35
CA TYR A 8 0.91 25.25 7.86
C TYR A 8 1.37 26.22 8.96
N SER A 9 1.20 25.87 10.25
CA SER A 9 1.73 26.70 11.34
C SER A 9 3.26 26.77 11.29
N LYS A 10 3.83 27.96 11.36
CA LYS A 10 5.28 28.16 11.46
C LYS A 10 5.83 27.85 12.86
N GLN A 11 4.97 27.82 13.87
CA GLN A 11 5.35 27.64 15.27
C GLN A 11 5.52 26.16 15.64
N LEU A 12 4.97 25.24 14.85
CA LEU A 12 5.05 23.81 15.11
C LEU A 12 6.26 23.19 14.39
N HIS A 13 7.05 22.42 15.13
CA HIS A 13 8.17 21.66 14.59
C HIS A 13 7.67 20.66 13.51
N PRO A 14 8.42 20.47 12.40
CA PRO A 14 8.05 19.53 11.34
C PRO A 14 7.72 18.11 11.81
N GLU A 15 8.46 17.61 12.79
CA GLU A 15 8.26 16.26 13.35
C GLU A 15 6.91 16.13 14.06
N VAL A 16 6.48 17.17 14.80
CA VAL A 16 5.17 17.17 15.48
C VAL A 16 4.04 17.11 14.45
N LYS A 17 4.17 17.85 13.35
CA LYS A 17 3.21 17.80 12.25
C LYS A 17 3.18 16.43 11.59
N LEU A 18 4.34 15.80 11.40
CA LEU A 18 4.44 14.45 10.87
C LEU A 18 3.75 13.44 11.80
N ILE A 19 3.95 13.54 13.11
CA ILE A 19 3.25 12.72 14.12
C ILE A 19 1.74 12.94 14.01
N CYS A 20 1.26 14.18 13.91
CA CYS A 20 -0.16 14.46 13.70
C CYS A 20 -0.70 13.83 12.41
N TYR A 21 0.06 13.87 11.31
CA TYR A 21 -0.31 13.17 10.07
C TYR A 21 -0.44 11.66 10.32
N LEU A 22 0.54 11.05 10.96
CA LEU A 22 0.59 9.60 11.23
C LEU A 22 -0.54 9.13 12.17
N LEU A 23 -0.93 9.95 13.14
CA LEU A 23 -1.94 9.58 14.13
C LEU A 23 -3.37 9.95 13.73
N LEU A 24 -3.57 11.03 12.97
CA LEU A 24 -4.91 11.55 12.66
C LEU A 24 -5.33 11.24 11.22
N ILE A 25 -4.48 11.58 10.25
CA ILE A 25 -4.86 11.49 8.83
C ILE A 25 -4.63 10.08 8.29
N ARG A 26 -3.44 9.52 8.52
CA ARG A 26 -3.05 8.24 7.96
C ARG A 26 -4.01 7.11 8.34
N PRO A 27 -4.48 6.99 9.59
CA PRO A 27 -5.45 5.95 9.96
C PRO A 27 -6.79 6.15 9.25
N ILE A 28 -7.28 7.38 9.12
CA ILE A 28 -8.55 7.67 8.42
C ILE A 28 -8.49 7.22 6.95
N ILE A 29 -7.39 7.52 6.25
CA ILE A 29 -7.25 7.16 4.83
C ILE A 29 -6.97 5.66 4.61
N THR A 30 -6.55 4.93 5.64
CA THR A 30 -6.17 3.49 5.52
C THR A 30 -7.10 2.54 6.26
N TYR A 31 -8.05 3.04 7.04
CA TYR A 31 -8.96 2.24 7.87
C TYR A 31 -9.62 1.09 7.11
N GLY A 32 -10.16 1.37 5.91
CA GLY A 32 -10.88 0.38 5.11
C GLY A 32 -9.99 -0.44 4.17
N CYS A 33 -8.66 -0.30 4.23
CA CYS A 33 -7.79 -0.88 3.21
C CYS A 33 -7.86 -2.41 3.05
N PRO A 34 -8.24 -3.22 4.06
CA PRO A 34 -8.48 -4.65 3.84
C PRO A 34 -9.62 -4.93 2.86
N ILE A 35 -10.63 -4.05 2.80
CA ILE A 35 -11.79 -4.19 1.90
C ILE A 35 -11.43 -3.73 0.49
N TRP A 36 -10.68 -2.64 0.37
CA TRP A 36 -10.41 -2.00 -0.92
C TRP A 36 -8.96 -2.16 -1.40
N TYR A 37 -8.19 -3.12 -0.88
CA TYR A 37 -6.77 -3.30 -1.25
C TYR A 37 -6.54 -3.41 -2.76
N ASN A 38 -7.55 -3.83 -3.54
CA ASN A 38 -7.50 -4.00 -4.98
C ASN A 38 -8.00 -2.80 -5.81
N ILE A 39 -8.01 -1.59 -5.23
CA ILE A 39 -8.38 -0.35 -5.94
C ILE A 39 -7.56 -0.13 -7.22
N SER A 40 -8.16 0.59 -8.17
CA SER A 40 -7.49 0.96 -9.41
C SER A 40 -6.27 1.85 -9.14
N ALA A 41 -5.29 1.78 -10.05
CA ALA A 41 -4.08 2.58 -9.96
C ALA A 41 -4.38 4.10 -9.91
N SER A 42 -5.43 4.55 -10.62
CA SER A 42 -5.84 5.96 -10.64
C SER A 42 -6.41 6.44 -9.31
N LEU A 43 -7.20 5.61 -8.61
CA LEU A 43 -7.69 5.93 -7.27
C LEU A 43 -6.55 5.90 -6.25
N MET A 44 -5.64 4.93 -6.37
CA MET A 44 -4.47 4.87 -5.50
C MET A 44 -3.59 6.12 -5.66
N GLU A 45 -3.46 6.67 -6.87
CA GLU A 45 -2.70 7.90 -7.09
C GLU A 45 -3.33 9.12 -6.41
N LYS A 46 -4.66 9.15 -6.22
CA LYS A 46 -5.32 10.19 -5.41
C LYS A 46 -4.91 10.08 -3.94
N ILE A 47 -4.86 8.86 -3.39
CA ILE A 47 -4.41 8.62 -2.02
C ILE A 47 -2.94 9.02 -1.85
N ARG A 48 -2.06 8.62 -2.78
CA ARG A 48 -0.64 9.04 -2.77
C ARG A 48 -0.49 10.55 -2.88
N SER A 49 -1.28 11.19 -3.74
CA SER A 49 -1.26 12.65 -3.89
C SER A 49 -1.68 13.36 -2.60
N LEU A 50 -2.66 12.82 -1.87
CA LEU A 50 -3.05 13.32 -0.56
C LEU A 50 -1.93 13.16 0.47
N GLU A 51 -1.34 11.97 0.58
CA GLU A 51 -0.19 11.72 1.49
C GLU A 51 0.97 12.67 1.17
N ARG A 52 1.38 12.79 -0.10
CA ARG A 52 2.47 13.68 -0.50
C ARG A 52 2.18 15.15 -0.19
N LYS A 53 0.92 15.60 -0.30
CA LYS A 53 0.52 16.96 0.12
C LYS A 53 0.71 17.15 1.63
N CYS A 54 0.30 16.18 2.44
CA CYS A 54 0.53 16.21 3.89
C CYS A 54 2.02 16.21 4.23
N LEU A 55 2.80 15.33 3.61
CA LEU A 55 4.24 15.21 3.85
C LEU A 55 5.02 16.44 3.41
N ARG A 56 4.60 17.15 2.36
CA ARG A 56 5.22 18.44 1.98
C ARG A 56 4.85 19.56 2.96
N ALA A 57 3.63 19.54 3.49
CA ALA A 57 3.17 20.56 4.43
C ALA A 57 3.86 20.46 5.80
N CYS A 58 4.28 19.25 6.23
CA CYS A 58 4.93 19.05 7.53
C CYS A 58 6.27 19.83 7.66
N PRO A 59 7.28 19.59 6.81
CA PRO A 59 8.55 20.31 6.82
C PRO A 59 8.55 21.58 5.97
N ASN A 60 7.46 21.88 5.26
CA ASN A 60 7.38 22.96 4.26
C ASN A 60 8.41 22.83 3.11
N LEU A 61 8.86 21.59 2.83
CA LEU A 61 9.83 21.27 1.78
C LEU A 61 9.12 21.05 0.43
N ASN A 62 8.84 22.15 -0.25
CA ASN A 62 8.23 22.09 -1.58
C ASN A 62 9.28 22.00 -2.69
N ARG A 63 10.35 22.79 -2.62
CA ARG A 63 11.34 22.94 -3.68
C ARG A 63 12.74 22.53 -3.23
N SER A 64 13.55 22.01 -4.16
CA SER A 64 14.91 21.54 -3.87
C SER A 64 15.93 22.68 -3.99
N ALA A 65 16.77 22.83 -2.97
CA ALA A 65 17.90 23.75 -2.96
C ALA A 65 18.96 23.37 -4.02
N GLU A 66 19.13 22.08 -4.31
CA GLU A 66 20.07 21.57 -5.33
C GLU A 66 19.71 22.01 -6.76
N SER A 67 18.48 22.47 -6.96
CA SER A 67 17.96 22.94 -8.26
C SER A 67 17.72 24.44 -8.28
N ASP A 68 18.38 25.21 -7.41
CA ASP A 68 18.14 26.64 -7.21
C ASP A 68 16.65 26.96 -6.98
N TYR A 69 15.95 26.07 -6.27
CA TYR A 69 14.51 26.17 -6.02
C TYR A 69 13.63 26.26 -7.28
N MET A 70 14.11 25.77 -8.43
CA MET A 70 13.31 25.68 -9.65
C MET A 70 12.46 24.41 -9.69
N LYS A 71 12.94 23.30 -9.13
CA LYS A 71 12.26 22.00 -9.18
C LYS A 71 11.66 21.62 -7.83
N TYR A 72 10.57 20.85 -7.87
CA TYR A 72 10.00 20.24 -6.67
C TYR A 72 10.95 19.17 -6.11
N VAL A 73 10.98 19.03 -4.78
CA VAL A 73 11.68 17.92 -4.12
C VAL A 73 11.14 16.59 -4.65
N SER A 74 12.01 15.63 -4.96
CA SER A 74 11.60 14.33 -5.47
C SER A 74 10.75 13.58 -4.44
N ASN A 75 9.84 12.71 -4.91
CA ASN A 75 8.99 11.94 -3.99
C ASN A 75 9.84 11.02 -3.09
N LYS A 76 10.92 10.44 -3.63
CA LYS A 76 11.85 9.61 -2.86
C LYS A 76 12.47 10.39 -1.70
N ALA A 77 13.05 11.56 -1.97
CA ALA A 77 13.62 12.41 -0.93
C ALA A 77 12.59 12.83 0.12
N LEU A 78 11.34 13.09 -0.28
CA LEU A 78 10.25 13.40 0.66
C LEU A 78 10.02 12.28 1.68
N TYR A 79 9.95 11.03 1.23
CA TYR A 79 9.76 9.88 2.13
C TYR A 79 11.01 9.57 2.94
N ASP A 80 12.20 9.70 2.34
CA ASP A 80 13.47 9.48 3.05
C ASP A 80 13.64 10.48 4.20
N THR A 81 13.27 11.75 3.99
CA THR A 81 13.28 12.80 5.04
C THR A 81 12.22 12.55 6.10
N ALA A 82 11.03 12.11 5.72
CA ALA A 82 9.97 11.78 6.68
C ALA A 82 10.24 10.48 7.46
N ASN A 83 11.11 9.61 6.95
CA ASN A 83 11.42 8.30 7.52
C ASN A 83 10.16 7.44 7.81
N ILE A 84 9.22 7.42 6.87
CA ILE A 84 7.99 6.62 6.97
C ILE A 84 7.87 5.66 5.79
N PRO A 85 7.19 4.50 5.96
CA PRO A 85 6.93 3.61 4.84
C PRO A 85 6.05 4.33 3.82
N HIS A 86 6.28 4.07 2.53
CA HIS A 86 5.37 4.52 1.46
C HIS A 86 3.95 3.96 1.69
N ILE A 87 2.88 4.75 1.43
CA ILE A 87 1.50 4.33 1.72
C ILE A 87 1.10 2.99 1.13
N ASN A 88 1.58 2.68 -0.09
CA ASN A 88 1.34 1.38 -0.72
C ASN A 88 1.78 0.21 0.18
N ASN A 89 3.01 0.28 0.70
CA ASN A 89 3.56 -0.75 1.59
C ASN A 89 2.84 -0.77 2.94
N PHE A 90 2.47 0.41 3.44
CA PHE A 90 1.74 0.53 4.69
C PHE A 90 0.35 -0.11 4.60
N ILE A 91 -0.41 0.16 3.52
CA ILE A 91 -1.71 -0.47 3.25
C ILE A 91 -1.57 -1.99 3.17
N ILE A 92 -0.62 -2.49 2.39
CA ILE A 92 -0.39 -3.92 2.25
C ILE A 92 -0.05 -4.56 3.61
N GLY A 93 0.75 -3.86 4.44
CA GLY A 93 1.05 -4.28 5.81
C GLY A 93 -0.20 -4.39 6.67
N ILE A 94 -1.06 -3.36 6.70
CA ILE A 94 -2.33 -3.37 7.44
C ILE A 94 -3.23 -4.52 6.95
N THR A 95 -3.34 -4.70 5.64
CA THR A 95 -4.19 -5.77 5.08
C THR A 95 -3.68 -7.15 5.48
N ARG A 96 -2.36 -7.38 5.45
CA ARG A 96 -1.75 -8.63 5.93
C ARG A 96 -2.03 -8.87 7.41
N ASP A 97 -1.83 -7.86 8.24
CA ASP A 97 -2.07 -7.94 9.67
C ASP A 97 -3.55 -8.26 9.95
N HIS A 98 -4.47 -7.61 9.23
CA HIS A 98 -5.91 -7.88 9.32
C HIS A 98 -6.24 -9.36 9.07
N PHE A 99 -5.81 -9.92 7.93
CA PHE A 99 -6.08 -11.33 7.61
C PHE A 99 -5.34 -12.31 8.53
N LEU A 100 -4.17 -11.94 9.05
CA LEU A 100 -3.44 -12.73 10.05
C LEU A 100 -4.15 -12.77 11.40
N TYR A 101 -4.73 -11.65 11.85
CA TYR A 101 -5.50 -11.65 13.09
C TYR A 101 -6.83 -12.36 12.92
N ALA A 102 -7.50 -12.13 11.79
CA ALA A 102 -8.81 -12.69 11.55
C ALA A 102 -8.78 -14.22 11.41
N SER A 103 -7.69 -14.80 10.91
CA SER A 103 -7.51 -16.26 10.87
C SER A 103 -7.29 -16.93 12.22
N LYS A 104 -6.89 -16.17 13.24
CA LYS A 104 -6.71 -16.68 14.62
C LYS A 104 -8.05 -16.74 15.38
N ILE A 105 -9.13 -16.23 14.79
CA ILE A 105 -10.46 -16.22 15.38
C ILE A 105 -11.17 -17.52 15.01
N TYR A 106 -11.00 -18.56 15.83
CA TYR A 106 -11.65 -19.86 15.62
C TYR A 106 -13.03 -19.98 16.30
N GLN A 107 -13.31 -19.10 17.27
CA GLN A 107 -14.54 -19.16 18.08
C GLN A 107 -15.77 -18.63 17.35
N ASN A 108 -15.58 -17.74 16.38
CA ASN A 108 -16.67 -17.13 15.62
C ASN A 108 -16.71 -17.72 14.21
N SER A 109 -17.64 -18.66 14.01
CA SER A 109 -17.81 -19.33 12.72
C SER A 109 -18.12 -18.36 11.58
N LEU A 110 -18.84 -17.25 11.82
CA LEU A 110 -19.18 -16.26 10.80
C LEU A 110 -17.94 -15.51 10.29
N VAL A 111 -16.96 -15.26 11.17
CA VAL A 111 -15.69 -14.62 10.80
C VAL A 111 -14.76 -15.64 10.14
N PHE A 112 -14.62 -16.81 10.74
CA PHE A 112 -13.75 -17.87 10.22
C PHE A 112 -14.17 -18.33 8.83
N SER A 113 -15.46 -18.60 8.60
CA SER A 113 -15.96 -19.10 7.32
C SER A 113 -15.79 -18.09 6.18
N ALA A 114 -15.84 -16.79 6.48
CA ALA A 114 -15.66 -15.73 5.49
C ALA A 114 -14.23 -15.64 4.95
N LEU A 115 -13.27 -16.23 5.66
CA LEU A 115 -11.84 -16.21 5.32
C LEU A 115 -11.36 -17.52 4.72
N TYR A 116 -12.24 -18.53 4.63
CA TYR A 116 -11.84 -19.84 4.16
C TYR A 116 -11.47 -19.77 2.67
N PRO A 117 -10.21 -20.01 2.31
CA PRO A 117 -9.77 -19.88 0.94
C PRO A 117 -10.41 -20.95 0.06
N ASN A 118 -11.05 -20.51 -1.02
CA ASN A 118 -11.48 -21.40 -2.11
C ASN A 118 -10.71 -21.01 -3.37
N PRO A 119 -9.59 -21.71 -3.70
CA PRO A 119 -8.76 -21.36 -4.84
C PRO A 119 -9.53 -21.36 -6.17
N MET A 120 -10.51 -22.24 -6.34
CA MET A 120 -11.35 -22.27 -7.55
C MET A 120 -12.22 -21.02 -7.66
N TYR A 121 -12.79 -20.56 -6.54
CA TYR A 121 -13.52 -19.30 -6.48
C TYR A 121 -12.61 -18.10 -6.78
N PHE A 122 -11.39 -18.07 -6.24
CA PHE A 122 -10.43 -16.99 -6.50
C PHE A 122 -9.96 -16.95 -7.95
N LYS A 123 -9.67 -18.11 -8.56
CA LYS A 123 -9.36 -18.18 -10.00
C LYS A 123 -10.51 -17.65 -10.87
N LYS A 124 -11.76 -17.94 -10.51
CA LYS A 124 -12.95 -17.43 -11.22
C LYS A 124 -13.14 -15.92 -11.02
N THR A 125 -12.95 -15.41 -9.81
CA THR A 125 -13.09 -13.96 -9.53
C THR A 125 -11.95 -13.14 -10.11
N PHE A 126 -10.77 -13.74 -10.23
CA PHE A 126 -9.61 -13.16 -10.90
C PHE A 126 -9.86 -12.92 -12.39
N SER A 127 -10.44 -13.90 -13.09
CA SER A 127 -10.77 -13.79 -14.52
C SER A 127 -11.98 -12.89 -14.80
N SER A 128 -12.95 -12.82 -13.87
CA SER A 128 -14.11 -11.95 -13.97
C SER A 128 -13.82 -10.50 -13.60
N GLY A 129 -12.80 -10.26 -12.75
CA GLY A 129 -12.48 -8.94 -12.22
C GLY A 129 -13.25 -8.56 -10.96
N PHE A 130 -14.15 -9.42 -10.48
CA PHE A 130 -14.89 -9.22 -9.23
C PHE A 130 -14.13 -9.84 -8.05
N ILE A 131 -12.88 -9.40 -7.87
CA ILE A 131 -11.98 -9.91 -6.84
C ILE A 131 -12.48 -9.44 -5.46
N PRO A 132 -12.83 -10.37 -4.56
CA PRO A 132 -13.34 -10.01 -3.24
C PRO A 132 -12.19 -9.77 -2.23
N PRO A 133 -12.47 -9.17 -1.06
CA PRO A 133 -11.46 -8.89 -0.03
C PRO A 133 -10.66 -10.13 0.39
N GLU A 134 -11.34 -11.25 0.62
CA GLU A 134 -10.78 -12.51 1.08
C GLU A 134 -9.86 -13.21 0.06
N ALA A 135 -9.81 -12.73 -1.18
CA ALA A 135 -8.83 -13.18 -2.16
C ALA A 135 -7.42 -12.61 -1.88
N PHE A 136 -7.27 -11.66 -0.95
CA PHE A 136 -5.97 -11.05 -0.65
C PHE A 136 -4.87 -12.06 -0.30
N PRO A 137 -5.07 -13.03 0.63
CA PRO A 137 -4.03 -13.99 0.97
C PRO A 137 -3.60 -14.83 -0.23
N TYR A 138 -4.56 -15.28 -1.05
CA TYR A 138 -4.29 -16.01 -2.29
C TYR A 138 -3.44 -15.20 -3.26
N LEU A 139 -3.80 -13.93 -3.50
CA LEU A 139 -3.03 -13.05 -4.39
C LEU A 139 -1.65 -12.68 -3.83
N ASP A 140 -1.52 -12.50 -2.51
CA ASP A 140 -0.24 -12.21 -1.87
C ASP A 140 0.70 -13.43 -1.97
N HIS A 141 0.15 -14.63 -1.79
CA HIS A 141 0.88 -15.89 -1.91
C HIS A 141 1.36 -16.16 -3.34
N LYS A 142 0.50 -15.97 -4.37
CA LYS A 142 0.87 -16.13 -5.79
C LYS A 142 1.71 -14.96 -6.36
N GLY A 143 2.12 -14.01 -5.53
CA GLY A 143 3.01 -12.93 -5.94
C GLY A 143 2.35 -11.87 -6.84
N TYR A 144 1.04 -11.69 -6.76
CA TYR A 144 0.34 -10.64 -7.51
C TYR A 144 0.36 -9.28 -6.80
N ILE A 145 0.64 -9.23 -5.50
CA ILE A 145 0.55 -7.99 -4.70
C ILE A 145 1.86 -7.19 -4.71
N GLN A 146 2.98 -7.87 -4.47
CA GLN A 146 4.33 -7.32 -4.46
C GLN A 146 5.28 -8.21 -5.26
N ASP A 147 6.33 -7.60 -5.82
CA ASP A 147 7.43 -8.36 -6.42
C ASP A 147 8.41 -8.92 -5.37
N LEU A 148 9.47 -9.59 -5.83
CA LEU A 148 10.52 -10.16 -4.98
C LEU A 148 11.31 -9.11 -4.17
N ASN A 149 11.31 -7.85 -4.60
CA ASN A 149 11.95 -6.73 -3.93
C ASN A 149 10.97 -5.96 -3.01
N TYR A 150 9.79 -6.52 -2.74
CA TYR A 150 8.74 -5.90 -1.94
C TYR A 150 8.18 -4.60 -2.53
N VAL A 151 8.29 -4.41 -3.84
CA VAL A 151 7.67 -3.28 -4.54
C VAL A 151 6.20 -3.62 -4.79
N PRO A 152 5.24 -2.79 -4.32
CA PRO A 152 3.81 -3.00 -4.58
C PRO A 152 3.49 -2.86 -6.06
N ILE A 153 3.20 -3.94 -6.77
CA ILE A 153 2.90 -3.91 -8.21
C ILE A 153 1.39 -3.72 -8.49
N ILE A 154 0.53 -4.21 -7.59
CA ILE A 154 -0.95 -4.18 -7.75
C ILE A 154 -1.50 -2.77 -7.98
N TYR A 155 -0.85 -1.75 -7.45
CA TYR A 155 -1.30 -0.36 -7.54
C TYR A 155 -0.72 0.42 -8.72
N HIS A 156 0.07 -0.23 -9.58
CA HIS A 156 0.76 0.43 -10.69
C HIS A 156 0.34 -0.14 -12.04
N PHE A 157 -0.23 -1.34 -12.06
CA PHE A 157 -0.85 -1.87 -13.27
C PHE A 157 -2.10 -1.07 -13.65
N PRO A 158 -2.23 -0.60 -14.91
CA PRO A 158 -3.37 0.16 -15.37
C PRO A 158 -4.64 -0.71 -15.36
N ARG A 159 -5.64 -0.28 -14.58
CA ARG A 159 -6.94 -0.94 -14.47
C ARG A 159 -8.05 0.09 -14.43
N HIS A 160 -9.20 -0.26 -15.01
CA HIS A 160 -10.39 0.56 -14.91
C HIS A 160 -10.99 0.40 -13.49
N SER A 161 -11.73 1.38 -13.00
CA SER A 161 -12.42 1.24 -11.70
C SER A 161 -13.44 0.10 -11.70
N ASN A 162 -14.03 -0.16 -12.88
CA ASN A 162 -15.09 -1.14 -13.09
C ASN A 162 -14.54 -2.51 -13.55
N ASP A 163 -13.26 -2.57 -13.92
CA ASP A 163 -12.58 -3.81 -14.32
C ASP A 163 -11.32 -3.97 -13.47
N LYS A 164 -11.43 -4.75 -12.39
CA LYS A 164 -10.31 -5.01 -11.48
C LYS A 164 -9.47 -6.23 -11.87
N LYS A 165 -9.67 -6.81 -13.06
CA LYS A 165 -8.87 -7.93 -13.55
C LYS A 165 -7.39 -7.63 -13.45
N ILE A 166 -6.64 -8.62 -12.99
CA ILE A 166 -5.18 -8.59 -12.97
C ILE A 166 -4.72 -9.39 -14.18
N LYS A 167 -3.98 -8.76 -15.09
CA LYS A 167 -3.58 -9.34 -16.38
C LYS A 167 -2.08 -9.61 -16.50
N TYR A 168 -1.30 -9.27 -15.48
CA TYR A 168 0.13 -9.56 -15.43
C TYR A 168 0.38 -10.94 -14.82
N PRO A 169 1.49 -11.62 -15.19
CA PRO A 169 1.80 -12.95 -14.69
C PRO A 169 2.08 -12.99 -13.19
N GLU A 170 1.96 -14.17 -12.60
CA GLU A 170 2.40 -14.44 -11.21
C GLU A 170 3.87 -14.04 -11.04
N ASN A 171 4.22 -13.56 -9.85
CA ASN A 171 5.60 -13.13 -9.52
C ASN A 171 6.20 -12.08 -10.50
N SER A 172 5.35 -11.25 -11.12
CA SER A 172 5.80 -10.16 -12.00
C SER A 172 6.81 -9.25 -11.31
N ASN A 173 7.83 -8.83 -12.05
CA ASN A 173 8.87 -7.93 -11.57
C ASN A 173 8.51 -6.47 -11.84
N SER A 174 8.66 -5.58 -10.85
CA SER A 174 8.43 -4.14 -11.04
C SER A 174 9.33 -3.49 -12.10
N LYS A 175 10.46 -4.11 -12.42
CA LYS A 175 11.42 -3.69 -13.44
C LYS A 175 11.17 -4.30 -14.82
N ASP A 176 10.18 -5.18 -14.96
CA ASP A 176 9.82 -5.76 -16.24
C ASP A 176 9.22 -4.69 -17.16
N THR A 177 9.93 -4.42 -18.26
CA THR A 177 9.55 -3.41 -19.25
C THR A 177 8.48 -3.93 -20.23
N SER A 178 8.23 -5.24 -20.28
CA SER A 178 7.15 -5.83 -21.07
C SER A 178 5.76 -5.51 -20.49
N ILE A 179 5.70 -5.22 -19.19
CA ILE A 179 4.47 -4.83 -18.50
C ILE A 179 4.40 -3.31 -18.43
N LEU A 180 3.31 -2.75 -18.98
CA LEU A 180 3.08 -1.31 -18.94
C LEU A 180 2.64 -0.85 -17.53
N TRP A 181 3.60 -0.42 -16.72
CA TRP A 181 3.33 0.19 -15.42
C TRP A 181 2.97 1.67 -15.57
N ARG A 182 1.86 2.10 -14.96
CA ARG A 182 1.32 3.47 -15.15
C ARG A 182 1.98 4.53 -14.27
N TYR A 183 2.39 4.17 -13.06
CA TYR A 183 2.87 5.12 -12.05
C TYR A 183 4.25 4.71 -11.54
N ASN A 184 5.05 5.71 -11.16
CA ASN A 184 6.37 5.52 -10.58
C ASN A 184 6.32 4.60 -9.35
N MET A 185 7.18 3.58 -9.32
CA MET A 185 7.31 2.57 -8.26
C MET A 185 8.44 2.83 -7.27
N ASP A 186 9.11 3.99 -7.36
CA ASP A 186 10.19 4.40 -6.47
C ASP A 186 9.73 4.29 -5.03
N THR A 187 10.40 3.39 -4.30
CA THR A 187 10.20 3.19 -2.88
C THR A 187 11.34 3.85 -2.12
N PRO A 188 11.07 4.42 -0.92
CA PRO A 188 12.12 4.91 -0.04
C PRO A 188 13.05 3.77 0.37
N ASP A 189 14.25 4.11 0.82
CA ASP A 189 15.26 3.12 1.18
C ASP A 189 14.76 2.16 2.28
N PHE A 190 14.47 0.92 1.90
CA PHE A 190 13.95 -0.12 2.78
C PHE A 190 14.92 -0.51 3.90
N VAL A 191 16.23 -0.27 3.73
CA VAL A 191 17.23 -0.53 4.78
C VAL A 191 16.93 0.32 6.02
N LYS A 192 16.41 1.54 5.82
CA LYS A 192 16.04 2.46 6.91
C LYS A 192 14.73 2.07 7.62
N LEU A 193 13.83 1.34 6.95
CA LEU A 193 12.46 1.11 7.42
C LEU A 193 12.26 -0.18 8.25
N LYS A 194 13.33 -0.95 8.54
CA LYS A 194 13.42 -2.03 9.55
C LYS A 194 12.23 -3.02 9.69
N LYS A 195 11.43 -3.26 8.64
CA LYS A 195 10.43 -4.34 8.64
C LYS A 195 10.76 -5.35 7.54
N LYS A 196 11.72 -6.24 7.82
CA LYS A 196 11.84 -7.47 7.03
C LYS A 196 10.55 -8.27 7.21
N LYS A 197 9.93 -8.64 6.08
CA LYS A 197 8.73 -9.47 6.06
C LYS A 197 9.14 -10.87 6.51
N ASP A 198 8.83 -11.21 7.75
CA ASP A 198 9.00 -12.57 8.24
C ASP A 198 7.92 -13.44 7.60
N ARG A 199 8.30 -14.21 6.57
CA ARG A 199 7.38 -15.08 5.83
C ARG A 199 6.81 -16.20 6.71
N SER A 200 7.50 -16.56 7.80
CA SER A 200 7.08 -17.61 8.75
C SER A 200 5.85 -17.25 9.57
N LYS A 201 5.47 -15.96 9.61
CA LYS A 201 4.34 -15.48 10.43
C LYS A 201 2.96 -15.72 9.85
N TYR A 202 2.86 -16.05 8.56
CA TYR A 202 1.57 -16.17 7.88
C TYR A 202 1.22 -17.65 7.73
N TRP A 203 0.11 -18.06 8.33
CA TRP A 203 -0.35 -19.45 8.35
C TRP A 203 -0.53 -20.03 6.94
N TRP A 204 -0.98 -19.22 5.97
CA TRP A 204 -1.14 -19.64 4.57
C TRP A 204 0.19 -19.78 3.80
N ASN A 205 1.34 -19.45 4.40
CA ASN A 205 2.66 -19.77 3.83
C ASN A 205 3.21 -21.11 4.34
N LEU A 206 2.53 -21.76 5.31
CA LEU A 206 2.99 -23.01 5.92
C LEU A 206 2.36 -24.24 5.28
N ASP A 207 1.25 -24.08 4.56
CA ASP A 207 0.58 -25.18 3.85
C ASP A 207 1.12 -25.29 2.41
N PRO A 208 1.75 -26.42 2.05
CA PRO A 208 2.28 -26.66 0.70
C PRO A 208 1.19 -26.88 -0.36
N ASP A 209 -0.06 -27.09 0.05
CA ASP A 209 -1.20 -27.41 -0.83
C ASP A 209 -2.07 -26.19 -1.23
N TYR A 210 -1.60 -24.95 -0.98
CA TYR A 210 -2.25 -23.69 -1.41
C TYR A 210 -1.71 -23.09 -2.74
#